data_AF-A0A8T3YDV7-F1
#
_entry.id   AF-A0A8T3YDV7-F1
#
_cell.length_a   1.000
_cell.length_b   1.000
_cell.length_c   1.000
_cell.angle_alpha   90.00
_cell.angle_beta   90.00
_cell.angle_gamma   90.00
#
_symmetry.space_group_name_H-M   'P 1'
#
loop_
_entity.id
_entity.type
_entity.pdbx_description
1 polymer ?
#
loop_
_entity_poly.entity_id
_entity_poly.type
_entity_poly.pdbx_seq_one_letter_code
_entity_poly.pdbx_strand_id
1 'polypeptide(L)'
;MPLTLLHPAYALAAKLLAPRLSLPLLAAGSVVSDLDQVFAFLTGFEHRRLVLHSVFGAVIIVPLLALLLVWLAARVLPRLGVPGFDTPRLSLLAYVSAAIGGLTHVLVDGLYHAENPLLWPLVANVDSPLYPLFGRVLYPLFDVLSLVLLLTLLRHALRKQGYGLWLLAREPKKAIAVLFS
;
A
#
# COMPACT_ATOMS: atom_id res chain seq x y z
N MET A 1 3.55 -11.55 -7.23
CA MET A 1 2.59 -12.29 -6.37
C MET A 1 1.35 -11.43 -6.29
N PRO A 2 0.14 -12.00 -6.45
CA PRO A 2 -1.07 -11.22 -6.78
C PRO A 2 -1.45 -10.15 -5.75
N LEU A 3 -0.98 -10.26 -4.51
CA LEU A 3 -1.12 -9.24 -3.46
C LEU A 3 0.16 -9.20 -2.63
N THR A 4 0.85 -8.06 -2.58
CA THR A 4 2.05 -7.90 -1.76
C THR A 4 1.70 -7.28 -0.41
N LEU A 5 1.13 -8.11 0.47
CA LEU A 5 0.61 -7.71 1.79
C LEU A 5 1.64 -7.01 2.71
N LEU A 6 2.94 -7.13 2.42
CA LEU A 6 4.02 -6.54 3.21
C LEU A 6 4.46 -5.16 2.71
N HIS A 7 4.15 -4.77 1.47
CA HIS A 7 4.56 -3.49 0.90
C HIS A 7 3.96 -2.27 1.60
N PRO A 8 2.74 -2.34 2.19
CA PRO A 8 2.22 -1.24 3.01
C PRO A 8 3.16 -0.84 4.14
N ALA A 9 4.00 -1.74 4.67
CA ALA A 9 4.93 -1.44 5.77
C ALA A 9 5.78 -0.19 5.51
N TYR A 10 6.29 -0.05 4.29
CA TYR A 10 7.13 1.07 3.90
C TYR A 10 6.33 2.38 3.78
N ALA A 11 5.11 2.30 3.22
CA ALA A 11 4.21 3.46 3.14
C ALA A 11 3.76 3.91 4.54
N LEU A 12 3.46 2.96 5.42
CA LEU A 12 3.09 3.24 6.81
C LEU A 12 4.25 3.86 7.60
N ALA A 13 5.52 3.50 7.30
CA ALA A 13 6.68 4.14 7.91
C ALA A 13 6.75 5.65 7.60
N ALA A 14 6.27 6.09 6.44
CA ALA A 14 6.22 7.52 6.09
C ALA A 14 5.35 8.34 7.06
N LYS A 15 4.33 7.73 7.68
CA LYS A 15 3.51 8.37 8.72
C LYS A 15 4.32 8.74 9.97
N LEU A 16 5.39 7.99 10.27
CA LEU A 16 6.28 8.32 11.39
C LEU A 16 7.07 9.60 11.13
N LEU A 17 7.48 9.82 9.87
CA LEU A 17 8.24 11.00 9.46
C LEU A 17 7.34 12.21 9.23
N ALA A 18 6.11 11.98 8.75
CA ALA A 18 5.13 13.01 8.47
C ALA A 18 3.77 12.66 9.13
N PRO A 19 3.58 13.02 10.40
CA PRO A 19 2.37 12.69 11.16
C PRO A 19 1.06 13.22 10.59
N ARG A 20 1.13 14.22 9.71
CA ARG A 20 -0.04 14.81 9.04
C ARG A 20 -0.60 13.93 7.91
N LEU A 21 0.17 12.97 7.38
CA LEU A 21 -0.29 12.09 6.29
C LEU A 21 -1.47 11.22 6.73
N SER A 22 -2.39 10.89 5.83
CA SER A 22 -3.52 10.02 6.15
C SER A 22 -3.10 8.55 6.10
N LEU A 23 -3.24 7.84 7.22
CA LEU A 23 -2.90 6.42 7.32
C LEU A 23 -3.79 5.53 6.42
N PRO A 24 -5.15 5.70 6.38
CA PRO A 24 -5.99 4.97 5.43
C PRO A 24 -5.54 5.15 3.98
N LEU A 25 -5.13 6.36 3.60
CA LEU A 25 -4.76 6.66 2.22
C LEU A 25 -3.35 6.19 1.87
N LEU A 26 -2.40 6.22 2.80
CA LEU A 26 -1.09 5.57 2.63
C LEU A 26 -1.27 4.07 2.39
N ALA A 27 -2.08 3.41 3.23
CA ALA A 27 -2.36 1.98 3.10
C ALA A 27 -3.08 1.66 1.78
N ALA A 28 -4.17 2.38 1.47
CA ALA A 28 -4.91 2.17 0.23
C ALA A 28 -4.03 2.42 -1.01
N GLY A 29 -3.26 3.51 -1.04
CA GLY A 29 -2.33 3.81 -2.13
C GLY A 29 -1.31 2.70 -2.35
N SER A 30 -0.78 2.13 -1.26
CA SER A 30 0.18 1.01 -1.33
C SER A 30 -0.41 -0.34 -1.73
N VAL A 31 -1.73 -0.47 -1.88
CA VAL A 31 -2.38 -1.73 -2.28
C VAL A 31 -3.05 -1.60 -3.64
N VAL A 32 -3.48 -0.40 -4.02
CA VAL A 32 -4.18 -0.14 -5.27
C VAL A 32 -3.35 -0.51 -6.50
N SER A 33 -2.02 -0.41 -6.44
CA SER A 33 -1.17 -0.82 -7.57
C SER A 33 -1.36 -2.30 -7.94
N ASP A 34 -1.62 -3.18 -6.98
CA ASP A 34 -1.86 -4.60 -7.24
C ASP A 34 -3.18 -4.90 -7.96
N LEU A 35 -4.05 -3.91 -8.19
CA LEU A 35 -5.22 -4.08 -9.05
C LEU A 35 -4.85 -4.48 -10.48
N ASP A 36 -3.65 -4.13 -10.96
CA ASP A 36 -3.13 -4.65 -12.24
C ASP A 36 -3.05 -6.19 -12.23
N GLN A 37 -2.59 -6.77 -11.12
CA GLN A 37 -2.45 -8.22 -10.97
C GLN A 37 -3.82 -8.89 -10.84
N VAL A 38 -4.76 -8.27 -10.11
CA VAL A 38 -6.15 -8.75 -10.02
C VAL A 38 -6.81 -8.72 -11.39
N PHE A 39 -6.66 -7.63 -12.13
CA PHE A 39 -7.18 -7.50 -13.49
C PHE A 39 -6.60 -8.56 -14.43
N ALA A 40 -5.27 -8.74 -14.42
CA ALA A 40 -4.58 -9.74 -15.22
C ALA A 40 -5.06 -11.17 -14.89
N PHE A 41 -5.22 -11.47 -13.59
CA PHE A 41 -5.74 -12.76 -13.14
C PHE A 41 -7.16 -13.03 -13.63
N LEU A 42 -8.07 -12.04 -13.54
CA LEU A 42 -9.46 -12.19 -13.93
C LEU A 42 -9.67 -12.28 -15.44
N THR A 43 -8.80 -11.64 -16.22
CA THR A 43 -8.92 -11.56 -17.68
C THR A 43 -8.04 -12.57 -18.42
N GLY A 44 -7.12 -13.23 -17.72
CA GLY A 44 -6.08 -14.06 -18.34
C GLY A 44 -5.01 -13.24 -19.08
N PHE A 45 -4.94 -11.93 -18.86
CA PHE A 45 -3.96 -11.06 -19.50
C PHE A 45 -2.55 -11.42 -19.02
N GLU A 46 -1.61 -11.59 -19.97
CA GLU A 46 -0.28 -12.11 -19.66
C GLU A 46 0.56 -11.11 -18.84
N HIS A 47 0.36 -9.80 -19.06
CA HIS A 47 1.13 -8.78 -18.37
C HIS A 47 0.51 -8.47 -17.01
N ARG A 48 1.24 -8.82 -15.96
CA ARG A 48 0.75 -8.72 -14.57
C ARG A 48 0.96 -7.35 -13.94
N ARG A 49 1.75 -6.48 -14.59
CA ARG A 49 2.05 -5.12 -14.12
C ARG A 49 1.91 -4.16 -15.29
N LEU A 50 0.99 -3.22 -15.14
CA LEU A 50 0.57 -2.30 -16.18
C LEU A 50 0.83 -0.87 -15.68
N VAL A 51 -0.10 0.03 -16.00
CA VAL A 51 0.03 1.45 -15.69
C VAL A 51 0.16 1.70 -14.19
N LEU A 52 -0.51 0.94 -13.31
CA LEU A 52 -0.51 1.21 -11.87
C LEU A 52 0.83 0.88 -11.20
N HIS A 53 1.69 0.10 -11.86
CA HIS A 53 3.06 -0.17 -11.44
C HIS A 53 4.10 0.80 -12.01
N SER A 54 3.68 1.86 -12.73
CA SER A 54 4.58 2.94 -13.16
C SER A 54 4.62 4.10 -12.17
N VAL A 55 5.69 4.90 -12.17
CA VAL A 55 5.76 6.15 -11.39
C VAL A 55 4.62 7.09 -11.79
N PHE A 56 4.31 7.17 -13.08
CA PHE A 56 3.19 7.96 -13.58
C PHE A 56 1.85 7.49 -12.98
N GLY A 57 1.56 6.19 -13.06
CA GLY A 57 0.35 5.61 -12.48
C GLY A 57 0.27 5.79 -10.98
N ALA A 58 1.38 5.60 -10.27
CA ALA A 58 1.50 5.79 -8.83
C ALA A 58 1.23 7.22 -8.36
N VAL A 59 1.59 8.22 -9.17
CA VAL A 59 1.41 9.64 -8.84
C VAL A 59 0.06 10.18 -9.31
N ILE A 60 -0.51 9.64 -10.39
CA ILE A 60 -1.73 10.19 -11.02
C ILE A 60 -2.96 9.33 -10.77
N ILE A 61 -2.89 8.03 -11.06
CA ILE A 61 -4.06 7.14 -11.09
C ILE A 61 -4.30 6.51 -9.71
N VAL A 62 -3.25 6.00 -9.08
CA VAL A 62 -3.30 5.35 -7.77
C VAL A 62 -3.94 6.25 -6.70
N PRO A 63 -3.64 7.56 -6.60
CA PRO A 63 -4.26 8.42 -5.60
C PRO A 63 -5.77 8.55 -5.77
N LEU A 64 -6.24 8.63 -7.03
CA LEU A 64 -7.67 8.75 -7.34
C LEU A 64 -8.41 7.46 -6.96
N LEU A 65 -7.85 6.31 -7.34
CA LEU A 65 -8.42 5.01 -6.99
C LEU A 65 -8.37 4.74 -5.47
N ALA A 66 -7.29 5.14 -4.79
CA ALA A 66 -7.17 5.02 -3.34
C ALA A 66 -8.18 5.90 -2.60
N LEU A 67 -8.41 7.14 -3.05
CA LEU A 67 -9.45 8.01 -2.51
C LEU A 67 -10.84 7.37 -2.66
N LEU A 68 -11.13 6.82 -3.85
CA LEU A 68 -12.37 6.09 -4.10
C LEU A 68 -12.51 4.86 -3.19
N LEU A 69 -11.44 4.08 -3.02
CA LEU A 69 -11.42 2.89 -2.18
C LEU A 69 -11.68 3.24 -0.71
N VAL A 70 -11.00 4.25 -0.18
CA VAL A 70 -11.19 4.69 1.22
C VAL A 70 -12.59 5.28 1.40
N TRP A 71 -13.10 6.05 0.44
CA TRP A 71 -14.47 6.55 0.46
C TRP A 71 -15.51 5.41 0.49
N LEU A 72 -15.30 4.35 -0.31
CA LEU A 72 -16.19 3.19 -0.32
C LEU A 72 -16.09 2.42 1.00
N ALA A 73 -14.88 2.22 1.51
CA ALA A 73 -14.62 1.58 2.79
C ALA A 73 -15.33 2.31 3.94
N ALA A 74 -15.28 3.65 3.97
CA ALA A 74 -15.97 4.47 4.97
C ALA A 74 -17.51 4.30 4.95
N ARG A 75 -18.09 3.83 3.83
CA ARG A 75 -19.53 3.54 3.74
C ARG A 75 -19.87 2.09 4.04
N VAL A 76 -18.98 1.15 3.69
CA VAL A 76 -19.24 -0.29 3.81
C VAL A 76 -18.84 -0.80 5.20
N LEU A 77 -17.66 -0.43 5.70
CA LEU A 77 -17.09 -0.97 6.94
C LEU A 77 -17.96 -0.70 8.19
N PRO A 78 -18.56 0.49 8.38
CA PRO A 78 -19.47 0.71 9.51
C PRO A 78 -20.68 -0.23 9.49
N ARG A 79 -21.22 -0.55 8.30
CA ARG A 79 -22.33 -1.51 8.14
C ARG A 79 -21.93 -2.95 8.48
N LEU A 80 -20.64 -3.25 8.44
CA LEU A 80 -20.06 -4.54 8.83
C LEU A 80 -19.62 -4.57 10.31
N GLY A 81 -19.90 -3.50 11.07
CA GLY A 81 -19.55 -3.37 12.48
C GLY A 81 -18.08 -3.01 12.72
N VAL A 82 -17.41 -2.36 11.76
CA VAL A 82 -16.07 -1.79 11.91
C VAL A 82 -16.20 -0.27 11.96
N PRO A 83 -16.30 0.34 13.15
CA PRO A 83 -16.42 1.79 13.30
C PRO A 83 -15.08 2.49 13.08
N GLY A 84 -15.09 3.83 12.99
CA GLY A 84 -13.88 4.66 12.96
C GLY A 84 -13.28 4.92 11.58
N PHE A 85 -13.94 4.51 10.50
CA PHE A 85 -13.57 4.91 9.14
C PHE A 85 -14.41 6.10 8.68
N ASP A 86 -13.83 7.30 8.79
CA ASP A 86 -14.45 8.51 8.28
C ASP A 86 -14.26 8.66 6.77
N THR A 87 -15.21 9.34 6.12
CA THR A 87 -15.07 9.69 4.71
C THR A 87 -13.88 10.64 4.54
N PRO A 88 -12.90 10.33 3.67
CA PRO A 88 -11.72 11.15 3.53
C PRO A 88 -12.10 12.54 2.98
N ARG A 89 -11.58 13.59 3.59
CA ARG A 89 -11.70 14.95 3.04
C ARG A 89 -10.83 15.05 1.79
N LEU A 90 -11.44 15.43 0.67
CA LEU A 90 -10.70 15.72 -0.56
C LEU A 90 -9.81 16.93 -0.33
N SER A 91 -8.50 16.69 -0.26
CA SER A 91 -7.48 17.70 -0.01
C SER A 91 -6.18 17.29 -0.69
N LEU A 92 -5.31 18.27 -0.95
CA LEU A 92 -3.98 17.99 -1.49
C LEU A 92 -3.21 17.01 -0.58
N LEU A 93 -3.34 17.14 0.74
CA LEU A 93 -2.69 16.24 1.68
C LEU A 93 -3.21 14.80 1.59
N ALA A 94 -4.52 14.62 1.37
CA ALA A 94 -5.11 13.30 1.14
C ALA A 94 -4.57 12.67 -0.15
N TYR A 95 -4.52 13.44 -1.24
CA TYR A 95 -3.94 13.01 -2.51
C TYR A 95 -2.47 12.62 -2.34
N VAL A 96 -1.66 13.49 -1.74
CA VAL A 96 -0.22 13.25 -1.50
C VAL A 96 0.00 12.02 -0.63
N SER A 97 -0.84 11.79 0.39
CA SER A 97 -0.78 10.59 1.23
C SER A 97 -0.95 9.32 0.39
N ALA A 98 -1.94 9.29 -0.50
CA ALA A 98 -2.15 8.14 -1.38
C ALA A 98 -1.05 7.98 -2.44
N ALA A 99 -0.53 9.10 -2.99
CA ALA A 99 0.57 9.09 -3.94
C ALA A 99 1.87 8.54 -3.31
N ILE A 100 2.17 8.91 -2.07
CA ILE A 100 3.30 8.34 -1.32
C ILE A 100 3.12 6.82 -1.15
N GLY A 101 1.90 6.37 -0.84
CA GLY A 101 1.59 4.94 -0.77
C GLY A 101 1.89 4.20 -2.07
N GLY A 102 1.36 4.71 -3.19
CA GLY A 102 1.60 4.14 -4.51
C GLY A 102 3.06 4.17 -4.94
N LEU A 103 3.74 5.31 -4.76
CA LEU A 103 5.15 5.45 -5.09
C LEU A 103 6.02 4.47 -4.31
N THR A 104 5.73 4.32 -3.02
CA THR A 104 6.48 3.38 -2.18
C THR A 104 6.26 1.95 -2.67
N HIS A 105 5.03 1.56 -3.01
CA HIS A 105 4.74 0.24 -3.57
C HIS A 105 5.55 -0.01 -4.84
N VAL A 106 5.45 0.87 -5.84
CA VAL A 106 6.10 0.63 -7.15
C VAL A 106 7.62 0.60 -7.03
N LEU A 107 8.22 1.46 -6.20
CA LEU A 107 9.67 1.48 -5.99
C LEU A 107 10.15 0.21 -5.29
N VAL A 108 9.44 -0.23 -4.26
CA VAL A 108 9.74 -1.46 -3.54
C VAL A 108 9.59 -2.65 -4.49
N ASP A 109 8.46 -2.75 -5.19
CA ASP A 109 8.18 -3.81 -6.15
C ASP A 109 9.21 -3.85 -7.30
N GLY A 110 9.74 -2.69 -7.71
CA GLY A 110 10.83 -2.58 -8.68
C GLY A 110 12.16 -3.16 -8.19
N LEU A 111 12.42 -3.20 -6.88
CA LEU A 111 13.57 -3.92 -6.32
C LEU A 111 13.37 -5.44 -6.37
N TYR A 112 12.12 -5.90 -6.23
CA TYR A 112 11.76 -7.31 -6.12
C TYR A 112 11.53 -8.00 -7.47
N HIS A 113 11.09 -7.28 -8.50
CA HIS A 113 10.61 -7.87 -9.74
C HIS A 113 11.33 -7.32 -10.97
N ALA A 114 11.75 -8.26 -11.84
CA ALA A 114 12.38 -7.94 -13.11
C ALA A 114 11.42 -7.17 -14.01
N GLU A 115 10.19 -7.65 -14.16
CA GLU A 115 9.14 -6.98 -14.91
C GLU A 115 8.43 -6.00 -13.97
N ASN A 116 8.75 -4.71 -14.06
CA ASN A 116 8.04 -3.60 -13.43
C ASN A 116 8.28 -2.30 -14.26
N PRO A 117 7.25 -1.78 -14.95
CA PRO A 117 7.38 -0.67 -15.92
C PRO A 117 7.50 0.70 -15.23
N LEU A 118 8.50 0.88 -14.36
CA LEU A 118 8.67 2.06 -13.52
C LEU A 118 8.63 3.38 -14.30
N LEU A 119 9.24 3.41 -15.48
CA LEU A 119 9.41 4.60 -16.30
C LEU A 119 8.32 4.77 -17.37
N TRP A 120 7.32 3.90 -17.42
CA TRP A 120 6.19 4.08 -18.33
C TRP A 120 5.41 5.37 -17.95
N PRO A 121 4.90 6.15 -18.92
CA PRO A 121 4.94 5.95 -20.37
C PRO A 121 6.17 6.55 -21.08
N LEU A 122 7.16 7.07 -20.33
CA LEU A 122 8.34 7.72 -20.93
C LEU A 122 9.22 6.72 -21.68
N VAL A 123 9.31 5.48 -21.17
CA VAL A 123 10.02 4.37 -21.80
C VAL A 123 9.06 3.20 -21.96
N ALA A 124 9.07 2.56 -23.13
CA ALA A 124 8.24 1.39 -23.42
C ALA A 124 8.74 0.10 -22.75
N ASN A 125 9.87 0.16 -22.02
CA ASN A 125 10.45 -0.98 -21.35
C ASN A 125 9.58 -1.40 -20.15
N VAL A 126 9.33 -2.70 -20.05
CA VAL A 126 8.62 -3.32 -18.94
C VAL A 126 9.55 -3.74 -17.81
N ASP A 127 10.86 -3.73 -18.05
CA ASP A 127 11.84 -4.13 -17.04
C ASP A 127 12.15 -3.02 -16.04
N SER A 128 12.27 -3.42 -14.78
CA SER A 128 12.74 -2.58 -13.70
C SER A 128 14.24 -2.31 -13.84
N PRO A 129 14.68 -1.04 -13.90
CA PRO A 129 16.09 -0.69 -13.77
C PRO A 129 16.67 -1.00 -12.38
N LEU A 130 15.82 -1.20 -11.37
CA LEU A 130 16.26 -1.43 -9.98
C LEU A 130 16.54 -2.92 -9.70
N TYR A 131 15.88 -3.83 -10.43
CA TYR A 131 15.98 -5.26 -10.18
C TYR A 131 17.40 -5.83 -10.33
N PRO A 132 18.20 -5.49 -11.36
CA PRO A 132 19.57 -5.99 -11.49
C PRO A 132 20.49 -5.59 -10.34
N LEU A 133 20.19 -4.47 -9.66
CA LEU A 133 21.01 -3.95 -8.57
C LEU A 133 20.77 -4.68 -7.23
N PHE A 134 19.55 -5.19 -7.00
CA PHE A 134 19.13 -5.67 -5.67
C PHE A 134 18.40 -7.02 -5.66
N GLY A 135 17.68 -7.38 -6.74
CA GLY A 135 16.57 -8.33 -6.69
C GLY A 135 16.93 -9.82 -6.64
N ARG A 136 18.13 -10.23 -7.05
CA ARG A 136 18.47 -11.67 -7.16
C ARG A 136 18.93 -12.32 -5.84
N VAL A 137 19.50 -11.56 -4.91
CA VAL A 137 20.12 -12.12 -3.69
C VAL A 137 19.35 -11.74 -2.42
N LEU A 138 18.65 -10.61 -2.44
CA LEU A 138 18.11 -9.99 -1.23
C LEU A 138 16.61 -10.20 -1.03
N TYR A 139 15.91 -10.90 -1.94
CA TYR A 139 14.46 -11.08 -1.90
C TYR A 139 13.95 -11.59 -0.54
N PRO A 140 14.48 -12.70 0.04
CA PRO A 140 13.99 -13.20 1.33
C PRO A 140 14.31 -12.26 2.49
N LEU A 141 15.44 -11.55 2.41
CA LEU A 141 15.83 -10.57 3.43
C LEU A 141 14.84 -9.40 3.45
N PHE A 142 14.49 -8.87 2.28
CA PHE A 142 13.54 -7.76 2.21
C PHE A 142 12.14 -8.15 2.69
N ASP A 143 11.68 -9.39 2.43
CA ASP A 143 10.40 -9.89 2.98
C ASP A 143 10.42 -9.92 4.51
N VAL A 144 11.48 -10.48 5.10
CA VAL A 144 11.66 -10.51 6.56
C VAL A 144 11.72 -9.10 7.13
N LEU A 145 12.47 -8.19 6.51
CA LEU A 145 12.55 -6.80 6.93
C LEU A 145 11.20 -6.08 6.83
N SER A 146 10.44 -6.32 5.76
CA SER A 146 9.10 -5.76 5.57
C SER A 146 8.14 -6.24 6.66
N LEU A 147 8.18 -7.54 6.98
CA LEU A 147 7.36 -8.12 8.04
C LEU A 147 7.74 -7.55 9.41
N VAL A 148 9.03 -7.49 9.75
CA VAL A 148 9.51 -6.92 11.01
C VAL A 148 9.11 -5.46 11.13
N LEU A 149 9.25 -4.69 10.05
CA LEU A 149 8.83 -3.28 9.99
C LEU A 149 7.32 -3.16 10.23
N LEU A 150 6.50 -3.93 9.51
CA LEU A 150 5.04 -3.92 9.67
C LEU A 150 4.62 -4.23 11.11
N LEU A 151 5.15 -5.31 11.69
CA LEU A 151 4.84 -5.71 13.06
C LEU A 151 5.27 -4.65 14.07
N THR A 152 6.41 -3.99 13.84
CA THR A 152 6.90 -2.90 14.70
C THR A 152 5.97 -1.68 14.63
N LEU A 153 5.54 -1.29 13.43
CA LEU A 153 4.61 -0.18 13.22
C LEU A 153 3.25 -0.45 13.85
N LEU A 154 2.70 -1.65 13.64
CA LEU A 154 1.42 -2.07 14.24
C LEU A 154 1.52 -2.09 15.77
N ARG A 155 2.61 -2.63 16.32
CA ARG A 155 2.85 -2.66 17.77
C ARG A 155 2.92 -1.26 18.34
N HIS A 156 3.62 -0.34 17.66
CA HIS A 156 3.75 1.05 18.08
C HIS A 156 2.39 1.77 18.07
N ALA A 157 1.62 1.62 16.98
CA ALA A 157 0.30 2.22 16.84
C ALA A 157 -0.68 1.72 17.92
N LEU A 158 -0.74 0.41 18.14
CA LEU A 158 -1.61 -0.18 19.18
C LEU A 158 -1.19 0.22 20.59
N ARG A 159 0.12 0.27 20.88
CA ARG A 159 0.63 0.66 22.21
C ARG A 159 0.29 2.10 22.58
N LYS A 160 0.29 3.02 21.60
CA LYS A 160 -0.16 4.40 21.83
C LYS A 160 -1.60 4.48 22.31
N GLN A 161 -2.42 3.47 21.98
CA GLN A 161 -3.82 3.36 22.34
C GLN A 161 -4.05 2.43 23.55
N GLY A 162 -2.98 1.98 24.22
CA GLY A 162 -3.05 1.08 25.38
C GLY A 162 -3.25 -0.41 25.05
N TYR A 163 -3.12 -0.80 23.78
CA TYR A 163 -3.33 -2.18 23.33
C TYR A 163 -2.03 -2.90 22.95
N GLY A 164 -2.05 -4.23 23.02
CA GLY A 164 -0.99 -5.10 22.50
C GLY A 164 -1.33 -5.71 21.14
N LEU A 165 -0.33 -6.29 20.46
CA LEU A 165 -0.51 -6.98 19.16
C LEU A 165 -1.57 -8.09 19.19
N TRP A 166 -1.77 -8.73 20.35
CA TRP A 166 -2.79 -9.76 20.56
C TRP A 166 -4.22 -9.30 20.26
N LEU A 167 -4.48 -7.99 20.26
CA LEU A 167 -5.78 -7.45 19.87
C LEU A 167 -6.14 -7.83 18.42
N LEU A 168 -5.16 -7.90 17.51
CA LEU A 168 -5.36 -8.29 16.11
C LEU A 168 -5.99 -9.69 15.99
N ALA A 169 -5.58 -10.61 16.87
CA ALA A 169 -6.09 -11.98 16.88
C ALA A 169 -7.40 -12.13 17.66
N ARG A 170 -7.57 -11.40 18.77
CA ARG A 170 -8.73 -11.53 19.67
C ARG A 170 -9.95 -10.75 19.19
N GLU A 171 -9.75 -9.51 18.73
CA GLU A 171 -10.82 -8.59 18.36
C GLU A 171 -10.42 -7.82 17.07
N PRO A 172 -10.35 -8.50 15.90
CA PRO A 172 -9.80 -7.90 14.68
C PRO A 172 -10.56 -6.64 14.23
N LYS A 173 -11.88 -6.59 14.40
CA LYS A 173 -12.70 -5.39 14.08
C LYS A 173 -12.28 -4.19 14.92
N LYS A 174 -12.05 -4.40 16.22
CA LYS A 174 -11.59 -3.36 17.15
C LYS A 174 -10.16 -2.96 16.85
N ALA A 175 -9.29 -3.91 16.54
CA ALA A 175 -7.91 -3.63 16.15
C ALA A 175 -7.85 -2.73 14.91
N ILE A 176 -8.65 -3.03 13.89
CA ILE A 176 -8.77 -2.21 12.69
C ILE A 176 -9.29 -0.81 13.05
N ALA A 177 -10.39 -0.71 13.81
CA ALA A 177 -10.94 0.59 14.23
C ALA A 177 -9.89 1.46 14.94
N VAL A 178 -9.11 0.87 15.86
CA VAL A 178 -8.06 1.57 16.63
C VAL A 178 -6.87 1.98 15.76
N LEU A 179 -6.53 1.19 14.74
CA LEU A 179 -5.40 1.52 13.85
C LEU A 179 -5.73 2.67 12.90
N PHE A 180 -7.00 2.84 12.52
CA PHE A 180 -7.43 3.82 11.52
C PHE A 180 -8.17 5.03 12.11
N SER A 181 -8.39 5.07 13.43
CA SER A 181 -8.84 6.26 14.19
C SER A 181 -7.71 7.26 14.42
#